data_AF-A0A8J3V4C8-F1
#
_entry.id   AF-A0A8J3V4C8-F1
#
_cell.length_a   1.000
_cell.length_b   1.000
_cell.length_c   1.000
_cell.angle_alpha   90.00
_cell.angle_beta   90.00
_cell.angle_gamma   90.00
#
_symmetry.space_group_name_H-M   'P 1'
#
loop_
_entity.id
_entity.type
_entity.pdbx_description
1 polymer ?
#
loop_
_entity_poly.entity_id
_entity_poly.type
_entity_poly.pdbx_seq_one_letter_code
_entity_poly.pdbx_strand_id
1 'polypeptide(L)'
;MPAASYGAYTEDGYQLDEPSPEAIGVLIAELNHVDNTFVTFHAAGDDPVWYALASFRGDDIYEIEYRDVRKNEHRYSRRGDASTVSDEIAQWIAVRDN
;
A
#
# COMPACT_ATOMS: atom_id res chain seq x y z
N MET A 1 -16.01 7.68 16.47
CA MET A 1 -14.89 6.79 16.15
C MET A 1 -14.14 7.48 15.05
N PRO A 2 -12.89 7.96 15.24
CA PRO A 2 -12.12 8.32 14.07
C PRO A 2 -11.87 6.99 13.34
N ALA A 3 -12.45 6.80 12.16
CA ALA A 3 -11.93 5.84 11.20
C ALA A 3 -10.42 6.11 11.14
N ALA A 4 -9.55 5.09 11.21
CA ALA A 4 -8.15 5.40 11.03
C ALA A 4 -8.02 5.81 9.56
N SER A 5 -8.03 7.12 9.31
CA SER A 5 -7.86 7.64 7.97
C SER A 5 -6.47 7.20 7.54
N TYR A 6 -6.35 6.59 6.38
CA TYR A 6 -5.07 6.20 5.80
C TYR A 6 -5.06 6.68 4.37
N GLY A 7 -3.90 7.10 3.89
CA GLY A 7 -3.72 7.61 2.54
C GLY A 7 -3.03 6.59 1.65
N ALA A 8 -3.37 6.57 0.37
CA ALA A 8 -2.51 6.05 -0.68
C ALA A 8 -1.89 7.22 -1.45
N TYR A 9 -0.61 7.09 -1.78
CA TYR A 9 0.16 8.05 -2.57
C TYR A 9 0.87 7.30 -3.69
N THR A 10 0.58 7.63 -4.94
CA THR A 10 1.27 7.06 -6.11
C THR A 10 2.46 7.93 -6.52
N GLU A 11 3.38 7.35 -7.29
CA GLU A 11 4.54 8.07 -7.85
C GLU A 11 4.15 9.35 -8.62
N ASP A 12 3.06 9.30 -9.39
CA ASP A 12 2.52 10.43 -10.17
C ASP A 12 1.99 11.59 -9.29
N GLY A 13 1.97 11.42 -7.96
CA GLY A 13 1.45 12.40 -7.02
C GLY A 13 -0.06 12.33 -6.81
N TYR A 14 -0.70 11.26 -7.29
CA TYR A 14 -2.09 10.97 -6.96
C TYR A 14 -2.18 10.53 -5.51
N GLN A 15 -2.91 11.31 -4.70
CA GLN A 15 -3.21 10.97 -3.32
C GLN A 15 -4.70 10.64 -3.18
N LEU A 16 -4.98 9.49 -2.58
CA LEU A 16 -6.34 9.09 -2.21
C LEU A 16 -6.41 8.92 -0.71
N ASP A 17 -7.25 9.72 -0.06
CA ASP A 17 -7.56 9.58 1.36
C ASP A 17 -8.63 8.50 1.54
N GLU A 18 -8.42 7.60 2.50
CA GLU A 18 -9.31 6.48 2.82
C GLU A 18 -9.63 5.59 1.60
N PRO A 19 -8.61 5.08 0.88
CA PRO A 19 -8.83 4.28 -0.31
C PRO A 19 -9.58 3.00 0.07
N SER A 20 -10.70 2.74 -0.59
CA SER A 20 -11.45 1.49 -0.39
C SER A 20 -10.60 0.28 -0.84
N PRO A 21 -10.84 -0.93 -0.33
CA PRO A 21 -10.08 -2.13 -0.73
C PRO A 21 -10.09 -2.35 -2.25
N GLU A 22 -11.22 -2.05 -2.90
CA GLU A 22 -11.35 -2.05 -4.35
C GLU A 22 -10.44 -1.02 -5.03
N ALA A 23 -10.30 0.18 -4.45
CA ALA A 23 -9.41 1.23 -4.96
C ALA A 23 -7.93 0.84 -4.79
N ILE A 24 -7.57 0.17 -3.69
CA ILE A 24 -6.23 -0.42 -3.51
C ILE A 24 -5.95 -1.40 -4.65
N GLY A 25 -6.90 -2.28 -4.97
CA GLY A 25 -6.79 -3.21 -6.09
C GLY A 25 -6.55 -2.52 -7.43
N VAL A 26 -7.29 -1.44 -7.71
CA VAL A 26 -7.09 -0.62 -8.92
C VAL A 26 -5.69 0.00 -8.95
N LEU A 27 -5.26 0.65 -7.85
CA LEU A 27 -3.94 1.28 -7.77
C LEU A 27 -2.81 0.28 -8.00
N ILE A 28 -2.90 -0.92 -7.42
CA ILE A 28 -1.91 -1.99 -7.60
C ILE A 28 -1.98 -2.57 -9.03
N ALA A 29 -3.16 -2.71 -9.61
CA ALA A 29 -3.31 -3.18 -10.99
C ALA A 29 -2.79 -2.16 -12.03
N GLU A 30 -2.85 -0.87 -11.71
CA GLU A 30 -2.27 0.19 -12.53
C GLU A 30 -0.74 0.28 -12.42
N LEU A 31 -0.12 -0.39 -11.44
CA LEU A 31 1.34 -0.55 -11.33
C LEU A 31 1.89 -1.49 -12.41
N ASN A 32 1.81 -1.09 -13.67
CA ASN A 32 2.45 -1.78 -14.80
C ASN A 32 2.37 -0.99 -16.12
N HIS A 33 1.74 0.19 -16.14
CA HIS A 33 1.20 0.75 -17.38
C HIS A 33 1.72 2.11 -17.79
N VAL A 34 3.03 2.36 -17.67
CA VAL A 34 3.80 3.51 -18.23
C VAL A 34 4.09 4.66 -17.26
N ASP A 35 3.21 4.96 -16.29
CA ASP A 35 3.35 6.17 -15.46
C ASP A 35 3.59 5.95 -13.96
N ASN A 36 3.18 4.81 -13.38
CA ASN A 36 3.35 4.54 -11.94
C ASN A 36 4.09 3.23 -11.70
N THR A 37 5.28 3.33 -11.09
CA THR A 37 6.10 2.15 -10.75
C THR A 37 5.93 1.70 -9.29
N PHE A 38 5.42 2.58 -8.42
CA PHE A 38 5.12 2.25 -7.03
C PHE A 38 3.95 3.07 -6.46
N VAL A 39 3.35 2.54 -5.40
CA VAL A 39 2.34 3.20 -4.56
C VAL A 39 2.68 2.99 -3.09
N THR A 40 2.48 4.03 -2.29
CA THR A 40 2.75 4.04 -0.85
C THR A 40 1.45 4.23 -0.10
N PHE A 41 1.12 3.33 0.81
CA PHE A 41 0.02 3.47 1.76
C PHE A 41 0.60 3.89 3.11
N HIS A 42 0.00 4.86 3.78
CA HIS A 42 0.49 5.32 5.08
C HIS A 42 -0.67 5.71 6.01
N ALA A 43 -0.42 5.62 7.31
CA ALA A 43 -1.36 6.14 8.31
C ALA A 43 -1.59 7.66 8.10
N ALA A 44 -2.80 8.16 8.36
CA ALA A 44 -3.02 9.60 8.40
C ALA A 44 -2.25 10.24 9.56
N GLY A 45 -1.80 11.47 9.30
CA GLY A 45 -0.94 12.24 10.20
C GLY A 45 0.34 12.67 9.51
N ASP A 46 0.95 13.72 10.04
CA ASP A 46 2.20 14.30 9.54
C ASP A 46 3.40 13.34 9.75
N ASP A 47 3.33 12.46 10.75
CA ASP A 47 4.29 11.40 11.03
C ASP A 47 3.60 10.03 10.96
N PRO A 48 3.63 9.33 9.81
CA PRO A 48 2.93 8.07 9.65
C PRO A 48 3.62 6.98 10.49
N VAL A 49 2.89 6.48 11.49
CA VAL A 49 3.34 5.42 12.40
C VAL A 49 3.55 4.07 11.72
N TRP A 50 3.03 3.91 10.51
CA TRP A 50 3.25 2.77 9.64
C TRP A 50 3.11 3.19 8.17
N TYR A 51 3.79 2.48 7.29
CA TYR A 51 3.61 2.60 5.85
C TYR A 51 3.76 1.24 5.16
N ALA A 52 3.09 1.06 4.03
CA ALA A 52 3.24 -0.08 3.13
C ALA A 52 3.56 0.45 1.72
N LEU A 53 4.72 0.13 1.19
CA LEU A 53 5.13 0.51 -0.16
C LEU A 53 5.01 -0.72 -1.06
N ALA A 54 4.19 -0.63 -2.11
CA ALA A 54 4.12 -1.64 -3.16
C ALA A 54 4.81 -1.10 -4.41
N SER A 55 5.72 -1.88 -4.97
CA SER A 55 6.51 -1.50 -6.14
C SER A 55 6.48 -2.61 -7.18
N PHE A 56 6.29 -2.23 -8.43
CA PHE A 56 6.36 -3.17 -9.54
C PHE A 56 7.80 -3.31 -10.02
N ARG A 57 8.29 -4.56 -10.07
CA ARG A 57 9.68 -4.87 -10.41
C ARG A 57 9.85 -5.23 -11.90
N GLY A 58 8.77 -5.60 -12.58
CA GLY A 58 8.80 -6.25 -13.89
C GLY A 58 8.59 -7.77 -13.78
N ASP A 59 8.26 -8.40 -14.91
CA ASP A 59 7.98 -9.85 -15.01
C ASP A 59 6.76 -10.29 -14.19
N ASP A 60 5.74 -9.41 -14.08
CA ASP A 60 4.54 -9.60 -13.24
C ASP A 60 4.84 -9.74 -11.73
N ILE A 61 6.05 -9.36 -11.28
CA ILE A 61 6.46 -9.42 -9.88
C ILE A 61 6.31 -8.07 -9.20
N TYR A 62 5.64 -8.09 -8.05
CA TYR A 62 5.46 -6.97 -7.13
C TYR A 62 6.28 -7.22 -5.86
N GLU A 63 6.98 -6.19 -5.40
CA GLU A 63 7.65 -6.15 -4.10
C GLU A 63 6.84 -5.26 -3.16
N ILE A 64 6.61 -5.73 -1.94
CA ILE A 64 5.92 -4.97 -0.89
C ILE A 64 6.85 -4.80 0.30
N GLU A 65 7.09 -3.57 0.71
CA GLU A 65 7.73 -3.22 1.97
C GLU A 65 6.66 -2.79 2.98
N TYR A 66 6.60 -3.48 4.12
CA TYR A 66 5.78 -3.14 5.25
C TYR A 66 6.65 -2.59 6.36
N ARG A 67 6.31 -1.42 6.88
CA ARG A 67 7.00 -0.79 7.99
C ARG A 67 6.00 -0.34 9.03
N ASP A 68 6.24 -0.70 10.28
CA ASP A 68 5.45 -0.28 11.42
C ASP A 68 6.40 0.18 12.53
N VAL A 69 6.37 1.49 12.82
CA VAL A 69 7.26 2.11 13.79
C VAL A 69 6.82 1.77 15.21
N ARG A 70 5.52 1.56 15.45
CA ARG A 70 4.97 1.19 16.77
C ARG A 70 5.36 -0.24 17.18
N LYS A 71 5.37 -1.16 16.22
CA LYS A 71 5.73 -2.56 16.43
C LYS A 71 7.21 -2.84 16.14
N ASN A 72 7.96 -1.84 15.69
CA ASN A 72 9.32 -1.98 15.17
C ASN A 72 9.41 -3.12 14.12
N GLU A 73 8.36 -3.25 13.30
CA GLU A 73 8.24 -4.25 12.25
C GLU A 73 8.79 -3.65 10.95
N HIS A 74 9.68 -4.38 10.29
CA HIS A 74 10.10 -4.11 8.94
C HIS A 74 10.13 -5.44 8.19
N ARG A 75 9.22 -5.59 7.22
CA ARG A 75 9.00 -6.83 6.50
C ARG A 75 8.96 -6.54 5.01
N TYR A 76 9.58 -7.43 4.24
CA TYR A 76 9.48 -7.43 2.78
C TYR A 76 8.71 -8.66 2.33
N SER A 77 7.84 -8.49 1.34
CA SER A 77 7.05 -9.54 0.71
C SER A 77 7.19 -9.43 -0.81
N ARG A 78 7.02 -10.56 -1.51
CA ARG A 78 7.06 -10.62 -2.97
C ARG A 78 5.93 -11.49 -3.47
N ARG A 79 5.20 -11.00 -4.47
CA ARG A 79 4.04 -11.67 -5.05
C ARG A 79 4.03 -11.47 -6.56
N GLY A 80 3.52 -12.45 -7.28
CA GLY A 80 3.41 -12.43 -8.74
C GLY A 80 2.05 -12.00 -9.26
N ASP A 81 1.19 -11.39 -8.43
CA ASP A 81 -0.20 -11.12 -8.79
C ASP A 81 -0.73 -9.89 -8.05
N ALA A 82 -1.22 -8.90 -8.81
CA ALA A 82 -1.74 -7.64 -8.28
C ALA A 82 -2.88 -7.87 -7.27
N SER A 83 -3.76 -8.84 -7.53
CA SER A 83 -4.90 -9.13 -6.66
C SER A 83 -4.45 -9.68 -5.30
N THR A 84 -3.41 -10.52 -5.31
CA THR A 84 -2.83 -11.08 -4.08
C THR A 84 -2.13 -10.00 -3.27
N VAL A 85 -1.45 -9.07 -3.94
CA VAL A 85 -0.81 -7.92 -3.30
C VAL A 85 -1.82 -7.00 -2.66
N SER A 86 -2.88 -6.64 -3.38
CA SER A 86 -3.92 -5.76 -2.84
C SER A 86 -4.61 -6.37 -1.63
N ASP A 87 -4.91 -7.67 -1.66
CA ASP A 87 -5.53 -8.37 -0.53
C ASP A 87 -4.58 -8.44 0.68
N GLU A 88 -3.30 -8.77 0.46
CA GLU A 88 -2.29 -8.82 1.52
C GLU A 88 -2.08 -7.45 2.19
N ILE A 89 -2.03 -6.37 1.40
CA ILE A 89 -1.92 -5.00 1.91
C ILE A 89 -3.19 -4.59 2.67
N ALA A 90 -4.37 -4.81 2.08
CA ALA A 90 -5.64 -4.46 2.71
C ALA A 90 -5.81 -5.18 4.06
N GLN A 91 -5.47 -6.47 4.12
CA GLN A 91 -5.50 -7.23 5.37
C GLN A 91 -4.47 -6.71 6.38
N TRP A 92 -3.27 -6.36 5.94
CA TRP A 92 -2.22 -5.82 6.82
C TRP A 92 -2.61 -4.45 7.41
N ILE A 93 -3.29 -3.60 6.65
CA ILE A 93 -3.86 -2.33 7.10
C ILE A 93 -5.03 -2.57 8.06
N ALA A 94 -5.95 -3.47 7.72
CA ALA A 94 -7.12 -3.79 8.56
C ALA A 94 -6.73 -4.31 9.97
N VAL A 95 -5.59 -5.02 10.09
CA VAL A 95 -5.05 -5.45 11.39
C VAL A 95 -4.51 -4.28 12.24
N ARG A 96 -4.32 -3.10 11.66
CA ARG A 96 -3.75 -1.90 12.29
C ARG A 96 -4.74 -0.76 12.49
N ASP A 97 -5.80 -0.74 11.69
CA ASP A 97 -6.98 0.12 11.88
C ASP A 97 -7.81 -0.30 13.12
N ASN A 98 -7.70 -1.55 13.54
CA ASN A 98 -8.38 -2.13 14.71
C ASN A 98 -7.53 -2.07 15.99
#